data_AF-A0A0Q8XRT7-F1
#
_entry.id   AF-A0A0Q8XRT7-F1
#
_cell.length_a   1.000
_cell.length_b   1.000
_cell.length_c   1.000
_cell.angle_alpha   90.00
_cell.angle_beta   90.00
_cell.angle_gamma   90.00
#
_symmetry.space_group_name_H-M   'P 1'
#
loop_
_entity.id
_entity.type
_entity.pdbx_description
1 polymer ?
#
loop_
_entity_poly.entity_id
_entity_poly.type
_entity_poly.pdbx_seq_one_letter_code
_entity_poly.pdbx_strand_id
1 'polypeptide(L)'
;MPPRGRRRQRGNMILSARAALDGRCRPGSVVRVRMRLSALALLLLTPCAAHAEDPTPPPVPTNVIRLFNHLPYGEANPAALAPLPSLPGCTLARDATYDLERLLAAARGEGIELGAISCFRSIEHQRRVFCAGPDNCDSVAGAALRARFIGPPGHSEHATGYAIDFVQRDTTCRAVEQCFMLTPGGKWLMKRGPEFGFELSFPAGNKQGVAWEPWHWRWVGRSSDTGPQAQAARARFAVAQASFPALPAVARPQTKAAAGTVVPAAADARPRGRGDYAISISRADAAILLASSAMRRP
;
A
#
# COMPACT_ATOMS: atom_id res chain seq x y z
N MET A 1 60.90 28.17 -9.51
CA MET A 1 61.58 29.30 -8.83
C MET A 1 60.77 30.58 -9.08
N PRO A 2 60.70 31.50 -8.09
CA PRO A 2 59.68 32.54 -7.91
C PRO A 2 60.14 33.93 -8.43
N PRO A 3 59.44 35.07 -8.18
CA PRO A 3 59.56 35.80 -6.90
C PRO A 3 58.22 36.34 -6.33
N ARG A 4 58.02 36.39 -4.99
CA ARG A 4 58.38 37.44 -3.99
C ARG A 4 57.63 38.76 -4.21
N GLY A 5 57.06 39.44 -3.21
CA GLY A 5 57.21 39.36 -1.76
C GLY A 5 56.16 40.22 -1.02
N ARG A 6 55.88 39.88 0.25
CA ARG A 6 56.30 40.62 1.49
C ARG A 6 55.41 41.83 1.82
N ARG A 7 54.58 41.77 2.87
CA ARG A 7 54.83 42.06 4.33
C ARG A 7 53.93 43.28 4.68
N ARG A 8 53.35 43.51 5.86
CA ARG A 8 53.50 42.98 7.24
C ARG A 8 52.39 43.61 8.12
N GLN A 9 51.97 42.88 9.17
CA GLN A 9 51.67 43.34 10.56
C GLN A 9 50.45 44.27 10.79
N ARG A 10 49.69 44.29 11.91
CA ARG A 10 49.72 43.80 13.31
C ARG A 10 48.23 43.77 13.75
N GLY A 11 47.72 42.88 14.62
CA GLY A 11 47.87 42.85 16.08
C GLY A 11 46.58 42.17 16.63
N ASN A 12 46.67 41.05 17.33
CA ASN A 12 46.73 40.91 18.80
C ASN A 12 45.47 41.40 19.54
N MET A 13 44.59 40.50 20.01
CA MET A 13 44.20 40.45 21.43
C MET A 13 43.55 39.10 21.81
N ILE A 14 44.18 38.47 22.78
CA ILE A 14 43.84 37.28 23.55
C ILE A 14 42.64 37.58 24.48
N LEU A 15 41.69 36.65 24.67
CA LEU A 15 41.34 36.10 25.99
C LEU A 15 40.28 34.99 25.91
N SER A 16 40.72 33.78 26.26
CA SER A 16 39.93 32.65 26.72
C SER A 16 39.96 32.67 28.25
N ALA A 17 38.84 32.40 28.91
CA ALA A 17 38.84 32.00 30.31
C ALA A 17 37.68 31.04 30.62
N ARG A 18 38.07 29.80 30.93
CA ARG A 18 37.31 28.79 31.70
C ARG A 18 37.56 29.02 33.21
N ALA A 19 36.80 28.26 34.01
CA ALA A 19 36.95 27.96 35.45
C ALA A 19 36.16 28.92 36.37
N ALA A 20 35.60 28.50 37.50
CA ALA A 20 35.49 27.20 38.17
C ALA A 20 34.31 27.27 39.16
N LEU A 21 33.86 26.09 39.58
CA LEU A 21 33.04 25.86 40.77
C LEU A 21 33.80 26.29 42.03
N ASP A 22 33.13 27.00 42.95
CA ASP A 22 33.36 26.78 44.39
C ASP A 22 32.19 27.28 45.24
N GLY A 23 31.88 26.54 46.30
CA GLY A 23 30.62 26.64 47.04
C GLY A 23 30.58 27.65 48.19
N ARG A 24 29.39 27.78 48.78
CA ARG A 24 29.09 27.71 50.24
C ARG A 24 27.69 28.27 50.54
N CYS A 25 26.89 27.48 51.26
CA CYS A 25 25.66 27.93 51.92
C CYS A 25 25.98 28.88 53.09
N ARG A 26 25.23 29.98 53.24
CA ARG A 26 24.80 30.53 54.55
C ARG A 26 23.45 31.25 54.43
N PRO A 27 22.58 31.17 55.46
CA PRO A 27 21.20 31.65 55.42
C PRO A 27 21.05 33.07 55.99
N GLY A 28 19.92 33.72 55.66
CA GLY A 28 19.38 34.82 56.45
C GLY A 28 19.45 36.19 55.79
N SER A 29 18.43 36.54 55.00
CA SER A 29 17.95 37.92 54.84
C SER A 29 16.54 37.89 54.30
N VAL A 30 15.61 38.43 55.09
CA VAL A 30 14.18 38.49 54.81
C VAL A 30 13.93 39.59 53.78
N VAL A 31 13.68 39.22 52.52
CA VAL A 31 13.16 40.15 51.52
C VAL A 31 11.63 40.08 51.57
N ARG A 32 11.01 41.15 52.08
CA ARG A 32 9.55 41.34 52.01
C ARG A 32 9.16 41.65 50.56
N VAL A 33 8.69 40.65 49.82
CA VAL A 33 8.05 40.85 48.53
C VAL A 33 6.55 40.98 48.74
N ARG A 34 5.98 42.12 48.34
CA ARG A 34 4.54 42.37 48.29
C ARG A 34 3.90 41.49 47.22
N MET A 35 3.16 40.47 47.65
CA MET A 35 2.39 39.59 46.77
C MET A 35 1.08 40.31 46.35
N ARG A 36 0.92 40.59 45.06
CA ARG A 36 -0.38 41.03 44.50
C ARG A 36 -1.26 39.80 44.33
N LEU A 37 -2.44 39.80 44.94
CA LEU A 37 -3.48 38.81 44.68
C LEU A 37 -3.92 38.92 43.21
N SER A 38 -3.94 37.79 42.50
CA SER A 38 -4.61 37.65 41.21
C SER A 38 -5.32 36.31 41.18
N ALA A 39 -6.53 36.34 40.64
CA ALA A 39 -7.63 35.41 40.87
C ALA A 39 -7.34 33.96 40.49
N LEU A 40 -7.75 33.05 41.37
CA LEU A 40 -7.79 31.61 41.16
C LEU A 40 -9.07 31.27 40.38
N ALA A 41 -8.95 31.01 39.08
CA ALA A 41 -10.04 30.47 38.26
C ALA A 41 -10.11 28.94 38.46
N LEU A 42 -11.15 28.48 39.13
CA LEU A 42 -11.44 27.06 39.37
C LEU A 42 -12.08 26.46 38.10
N LEU A 43 -11.28 25.82 37.24
CA LEU A 43 -11.82 25.03 36.11
C LEU A 43 -12.37 23.69 36.65
N LEU A 44 -13.69 23.54 36.60
CA LEU A 44 -14.38 22.27 36.79
C LEU A 44 -14.01 21.33 35.63
N LEU A 45 -13.31 20.24 35.94
CA LEU A 45 -13.07 19.14 35.01
C LEU A 45 -14.36 18.32 34.85
N THR A 46 -15.13 18.61 33.79
CA THR A 46 -16.15 17.68 33.29
C THR A 46 -15.44 16.55 32.53
N PRO A 47 -15.54 15.28 32.96
CA PRO A 47 -15.08 14.18 32.13
C PRO A 47 -16.02 14.05 30.94
N CYS A 48 -15.54 14.47 29.78
CA CYS A 48 -16.20 14.18 28.51
C CYS A 48 -16.03 12.67 28.25
N ALA A 49 -17.00 11.87 28.68
CA ALA A 49 -17.13 10.49 28.24
C ALA A 49 -17.58 10.53 26.77
N ALA A 50 -16.61 10.67 25.86
CA ALA A 50 -16.82 10.41 24.46
C ALA A 50 -17.07 8.91 24.31
N HIS A 51 -18.33 8.51 24.21
CA HIS A 51 -18.68 7.23 23.63
C HIS A 51 -18.20 7.25 22.17
N ALA A 52 -17.09 6.56 21.91
CA ALA A 52 -16.72 6.18 20.57
C ALA A 52 -17.76 5.19 20.08
N GLU A 53 -18.81 5.67 19.42
CA GLU A 53 -19.62 4.82 18.57
C GLU A 53 -18.68 4.25 17.49
N ASP A 54 -18.53 2.94 17.48
CA ASP A 54 -17.74 2.22 16.49
C ASP A 54 -18.39 2.48 15.12
N PRO A 55 -17.71 3.17 14.17
CA PRO A 55 -18.33 3.49 12.90
C PRO A 55 -18.53 2.17 12.16
N THR A 56 -19.79 1.74 12.08
CA THR A 56 -20.18 0.67 11.16
C THR A 56 -19.64 1.05 9.77
N PRO A 57 -18.88 0.14 9.11
CA PRO A 57 -18.34 0.46 7.80
C PRO A 57 -19.50 0.79 6.87
N PRO A 58 -19.37 1.85 6.04
CA PRO A 58 -20.46 2.30 5.20
C PRO A 58 -20.96 1.15 4.32
N PRO A 59 -22.28 1.09 4.05
CA PRO A 59 -22.83 0.06 3.19
C PRO A 59 -22.14 0.10 1.83
N VAL A 60 -21.76 -1.08 1.33
CA VAL A 60 -21.11 -1.23 0.02
C VAL A 60 -22.09 -0.77 -1.06
N PRO A 61 -21.74 0.21 -1.92
CA PRO A 61 -22.66 0.66 -2.97
C PRO A 61 -22.98 -0.49 -3.92
N THR A 62 -24.26 -0.70 -4.20
CA THR A 62 -24.77 -1.82 -5.01
C THR A 62 -24.84 -1.53 -6.51
N ASN A 63 -24.81 -0.24 -6.90
CA ASN A 63 -24.94 0.22 -8.28
C ASN A 63 -23.65 0.92 -8.76
N VAL A 64 -22.56 0.16 -8.87
CA VAL A 64 -21.29 0.67 -9.39
C VAL A 64 -21.18 0.39 -10.89
N ILE A 65 -21.16 1.44 -11.71
CA ILE A 65 -20.99 1.32 -13.16
C ILE A 65 -19.55 0.88 -13.43
N ARG A 66 -19.40 -0.30 -14.05
CA ARG A 66 -18.11 -0.86 -14.45
C ARG A 66 -17.77 -0.45 -15.88
N LEU A 67 -16.51 -0.11 -16.12
CA LEU A 67 -15.99 0.15 -17.48
C LEU A 67 -15.08 -1.00 -17.88
N PHE A 68 -15.45 -1.73 -18.94
CA PHE A 68 -14.72 -2.91 -19.41
C PHE A 68 -14.32 -3.85 -18.27
N ASN A 69 -15.28 -4.17 -17.40
CA ASN A 69 -15.11 -5.00 -16.20
C ASN A 69 -14.36 -4.36 -15.01
N HIS A 70 -13.89 -3.12 -15.08
CA HIS A 70 -13.18 -2.47 -13.97
C HIS A 70 -14.07 -1.59 -13.11
N LEU A 71 -13.84 -1.63 -11.80
CA LEU A 71 -14.46 -0.73 -10.84
C LEU A 71 -13.81 0.66 -10.91
N PRO A 72 -14.59 1.75 -10.73
CA PRO A 72 -14.04 3.09 -10.65
C PRO A 72 -13.33 3.29 -9.31
N TYR A 73 -12.14 3.87 -9.35
CA TYR A 73 -11.36 4.16 -8.16
C TYR A 73 -11.04 5.64 -8.00
N GLY A 74 -11.04 6.43 -9.07
CA GLY A 74 -10.56 7.82 -9.04
C GLY A 74 -9.05 7.90 -8.79
N GLU A 75 -8.56 9.09 -8.42
CA GLU A 75 -7.13 9.35 -8.17
C GLU A 75 -6.90 9.73 -6.71
N ALA A 76 -5.74 9.34 -6.16
CA ALA A 76 -5.28 9.77 -4.86
C ALA A 76 -4.91 11.26 -4.87
N ASN A 77 -5.14 11.95 -3.76
CA ASN A 77 -4.59 13.28 -3.55
C ASN A 77 -3.06 13.19 -3.53
N PRO A 78 -2.31 13.93 -4.37
CA PRO A 78 -0.84 13.93 -4.33
C PRO A 78 -0.27 14.26 -2.95
N ALA A 79 -0.97 15.10 -2.17
CA ALA A 79 -0.60 15.44 -0.81
C ALA A 79 -0.79 14.29 0.20
N ALA A 80 -1.39 13.16 -0.17
CA ALA A 80 -1.49 11.94 0.64
C ALA A 80 -0.43 10.90 0.26
N LEU A 81 0.36 11.16 -0.78
CA LEU A 81 1.39 10.25 -1.28
C LEU A 81 2.75 10.50 -0.61
N ALA A 82 3.58 9.45 -0.56
CA ALA A 82 4.97 9.50 -0.14
C ALA A 82 5.84 8.50 -0.91
N PRO A 83 7.11 8.83 -1.14
CA PRO A 83 8.07 7.90 -1.73
C PRO A 83 8.40 6.75 -0.76
N LEU A 84 8.83 5.63 -1.31
CA LEU A 84 9.34 4.48 -0.56
C LEU A 84 10.87 4.42 -0.61
N PRO A 85 11.56 4.62 0.52
CA PRO A 85 13.02 4.51 0.59
C PRO A 85 13.57 3.19 0.06
N SER A 86 12.93 2.06 0.39
CA SER A 86 13.40 0.73 -0.07
C SER A 86 13.16 0.47 -1.57
N LEU A 87 12.32 1.28 -2.23
CA LEU A 87 11.96 1.12 -3.64
C LEU A 87 12.05 2.48 -4.36
N PRO A 88 13.25 2.92 -4.78
CA PRO A 88 13.43 4.19 -5.48
C PRO A 88 12.51 4.30 -6.70
N GLY A 89 11.81 5.44 -6.84
CA GLY A 89 10.86 5.68 -7.91
C GLY A 89 9.43 5.14 -7.66
N CYS A 90 9.24 4.39 -6.57
CA CYS A 90 7.91 3.97 -6.11
C CYS A 90 7.34 5.00 -5.12
N THR A 91 6.10 5.40 -5.36
CA THR A 91 5.31 6.27 -4.48
C THR A 91 4.00 5.55 -4.16
N LEU A 92 3.57 5.57 -2.90
CA LEU A 92 2.26 5.05 -2.46
C LEU A 92 1.58 6.07 -1.54
N ALA A 93 0.33 5.82 -1.18
CA ALA A 93 -0.32 6.50 -0.08
C ALA A 93 0.51 6.30 1.20
N ARG A 94 0.72 7.38 1.96
CA ARG A 94 1.54 7.37 3.20
C ARG A 94 1.15 6.27 4.17
N ASP A 95 -0.14 5.96 4.22
CA ASP A 95 -0.69 4.97 5.14
C ASP A 95 -0.18 3.55 4.81
N ALA A 96 0.07 3.26 3.52
CA ALA A 96 0.60 1.99 3.06
C ALA A 96 2.14 1.91 3.10
N THR A 97 2.86 3.04 3.13
CA THR A 97 4.33 3.00 3.04
C THR A 97 4.96 2.30 4.24
N TYR A 98 4.45 2.53 5.44
CA TYR A 98 4.95 1.89 6.66
C TYR A 98 4.79 0.36 6.61
N ASP A 99 3.60 -0.12 6.22
CA ASP A 99 3.32 -1.55 6.10
C ASP A 99 4.15 -2.20 4.98
N LEU A 100 4.36 -1.50 3.86
CA LEU A 100 5.20 -1.99 2.77
C LEU A 100 6.68 -2.07 3.17
N GLU A 101 7.23 -1.07 3.86
CA GLU A 101 8.62 -1.12 4.36
C GLU A 101 8.85 -2.32 5.28
N ARG A 102 7.88 -2.64 6.15
CA ARG A 102 7.95 -3.85 6.98
C ARG A 102 7.85 -5.14 6.15
N LEU A 103 6.98 -5.16 5.15
CA LEU A 103 6.87 -6.31 4.24
C LEU A 103 8.20 -6.58 3.54
N LEU A 104 8.81 -5.54 2.96
CA LEU A 104 10.08 -5.63 2.26
C LEU A 104 11.21 -6.04 3.21
N ALA A 105 11.25 -5.50 4.42
CA ALA A 105 12.23 -5.87 5.43
C ALA A 105 12.09 -7.34 5.86
N ALA A 106 10.86 -7.82 6.07
CA ALA A 106 10.59 -9.20 6.44
C ALA A 106 10.98 -10.18 5.31
N ALA A 107 10.64 -9.86 4.06
CA ALA A 107 11.03 -10.65 2.91
C ALA A 107 12.57 -10.75 2.80
N ARG A 108 13.29 -9.62 2.93
CA ARG A 108 14.76 -9.61 2.91
C ARG A 108 15.37 -10.42 4.05
N GLY A 109 14.78 -10.36 5.25
CA GLY A 109 15.19 -11.18 6.40
C GLY A 109 15.08 -12.69 6.15
N GLU A 110 14.22 -13.10 5.20
CA GLU A 110 14.06 -14.48 4.74
C GLU A 110 14.80 -14.76 3.40
N GLY A 111 15.72 -13.87 3.00
CA GLY A 111 16.54 -14.02 1.78
C GLY A 111 15.78 -13.73 0.48
N ILE A 112 14.65 -13.03 0.54
CA ILE A 112 13.81 -12.71 -0.62
C ILE A 112 13.90 -11.22 -0.93
N GLU A 113 14.48 -10.91 -2.09
CA GLU A 113 14.63 -9.55 -2.60
C GLU A 113 13.46 -9.14 -3.49
N LEU A 114 12.38 -8.68 -2.86
CA LEU A 114 11.23 -8.11 -3.56
C LEU A 114 11.54 -6.70 -4.09
N GLY A 115 11.01 -6.40 -5.28
CA GLY A 115 11.04 -5.10 -5.93
C GLY A 115 9.64 -4.69 -6.39
N ALA A 116 9.54 -3.52 -7.04
CA ALA A 116 8.31 -3.06 -7.68
C ALA A 116 8.59 -2.58 -9.10
N ILE A 117 7.69 -2.91 -10.03
CA ILE A 117 7.69 -2.35 -11.38
C ILE A 117 6.68 -1.20 -11.51
N SER A 118 5.64 -1.19 -10.69
CA SER A 118 4.67 -0.10 -10.65
C SER A 118 4.07 0.10 -9.27
N CYS A 119 3.79 1.37 -8.94
CA CYS A 119 3.18 1.81 -7.69
C CYS A 119 2.09 2.84 -8.02
N PHE A 120 2.03 4.01 -7.36
CA PHE A 120 1.09 5.06 -7.76
C PHE A 120 1.25 5.41 -9.25
N ARG A 121 0.13 5.45 -9.95
CA ARG A 121 0.04 5.87 -11.35
C ARG A 121 -1.14 6.82 -11.50
N SER A 122 -0.87 8.08 -11.85
CA SER A 122 -1.95 9.04 -12.13
C SER A 122 -2.84 8.55 -13.28
N ILE A 123 -4.08 9.01 -13.33
CA ILE A 123 -5.05 8.75 -14.41
C ILE A 123 -4.47 9.19 -15.74
N GLU A 124 -3.74 10.31 -15.78
CA GLU A 124 -3.08 10.79 -16.99
C GLU A 124 -2.01 9.81 -17.48
N HIS A 125 -1.16 9.31 -16.57
CA HIS A 125 -0.19 8.28 -16.91
C HIS A 125 -0.88 6.96 -17.28
N GLN A 126 -1.93 6.56 -16.58
CA GLN A 126 -2.72 5.38 -16.89
C GLN A 126 -3.30 5.47 -18.32
N ARG A 127 -3.74 6.65 -18.77
CA ARG A 127 -4.19 6.86 -20.16
C ARG A 127 -3.09 6.57 -21.16
N ARG A 128 -1.87 7.05 -20.93
CA ARG A 128 -0.74 6.74 -21.80
C ARG A 128 -0.45 5.23 -21.83
N VAL A 129 -0.38 4.58 -20.66
CA VAL A 129 -0.14 3.14 -20.58
C VAL A 129 -1.24 2.34 -21.28
N PHE A 130 -2.51 2.71 -21.06
CA PHE A 130 -3.67 2.06 -21.65
C PHE A 130 -3.74 2.21 -23.17
N CYS A 131 -3.30 3.35 -23.73
CA CYS A 131 -3.36 3.59 -25.18
C CYS A 131 -2.04 3.34 -25.95
N ALA A 132 -0.95 2.91 -25.30
CA ALA A 132 0.38 2.79 -25.94
C ALA A 132 0.59 1.58 -26.89
N GLY A 133 -0.43 0.73 -27.12
CA GLY A 133 -0.30 -0.53 -27.87
C GLY A 133 -0.87 -0.48 -29.29
N PRO A 134 -0.69 -1.52 -30.12
CA PRO A 134 -1.34 -1.61 -31.44
C PRO A 134 -2.87 -1.72 -31.32
N ASP A 135 -3.37 -2.37 -30.27
CA ASP A 135 -4.78 -2.38 -29.87
C ASP A 135 -5.10 -1.15 -29.00
N ASN A 136 -4.75 0.05 -29.47
CA ASN A 136 -4.93 1.28 -28.69
C ASN A 136 -6.41 1.65 -28.48
N CYS A 137 -6.61 2.89 -28.05
CA CYS A 137 -7.91 3.46 -27.75
C CYS A 137 -8.69 3.93 -28.99
N ASP A 138 -8.24 3.59 -30.21
CA ASP A 138 -8.88 4.04 -31.46
C ASP A 138 -10.16 3.26 -31.79
N SER A 139 -10.42 2.14 -31.11
CA SER A 139 -11.68 1.41 -31.20
C SER A 139 -12.14 0.88 -29.84
N VAL A 140 -13.47 0.73 -29.69
CA VAL A 140 -14.08 0.11 -28.50
C VAL A 140 -13.59 -1.33 -28.31
N ALA A 141 -13.41 -2.08 -29.40
CA ALA A 141 -12.93 -3.46 -29.37
C ALA A 141 -11.47 -3.53 -28.87
N GLY A 142 -10.59 -2.66 -29.38
CA GLY A 142 -9.20 -2.56 -28.93
C GLY A 142 -9.12 -2.19 -27.44
N ALA A 143 -9.86 -1.17 -27.02
CA ALA A 143 -9.95 -0.77 -25.62
C ALA A 143 -10.46 -1.92 -24.71
N ALA A 144 -11.47 -2.68 -25.14
CA ALA A 144 -11.98 -3.82 -24.39
C ALA A 144 -10.96 -4.96 -24.29
N LEU A 145 -10.21 -5.26 -25.35
CA LEU A 145 -9.14 -6.26 -25.33
C LEU A 145 -8.03 -5.86 -24.35
N ARG A 146 -7.63 -4.58 -24.37
CA ARG A 146 -6.63 -4.02 -23.48
C ARG A 146 -7.06 -4.01 -22.02
N ALA A 147 -8.33 -3.74 -21.77
CA ALA A 147 -8.89 -3.78 -20.43
C ALA A 147 -8.81 -5.16 -19.77
N ARG A 148 -8.51 -6.25 -20.50
CA ARG A 148 -8.25 -7.54 -19.87
C ARG A 148 -6.99 -7.56 -19.00
N PHE A 149 -6.00 -6.73 -19.31
CA PHE A 149 -4.69 -6.73 -18.65
C PHE A 149 -4.28 -5.36 -18.10
N ILE A 150 -4.91 -4.28 -18.56
CA ILE A 150 -4.51 -2.92 -18.21
C ILE A 150 -5.78 -2.11 -17.93
N GLY A 151 -5.94 -1.67 -16.68
CA GLY A 151 -7.12 -0.93 -16.26
C GLY A 151 -7.35 0.36 -17.07
N PRO A 152 -8.60 0.70 -17.42
CA PRO A 152 -8.92 1.99 -18.03
C PRO A 152 -8.54 3.18 -17.12
N PRO A 153 -8.31 4.37 -17.68
CA PRO A 153 -8.05 5.58 -16.89
C PRO A 153 -9.18 5.87 -15.90
N GLY A 154 -8.86 6.08 -14.62
CA GLY A 154 -9.84 6.26 -13.53
C GLY A 154 -10.36 4.95 -12.91
N HIS A 155 -10.03 3.81 -13.51
CA HIS A 155 -10.44 2.47 -13.09
C HIS A 155 -9.27 1.56 -12.70
N SER A 156 -8.04 2.09 -12.69
CA SER A 156 -6.84 1.37 -12.22
C SER A 156 -6.66 1.51 -10.72
N GLU A 157 -6.43 0.40 -10.01
CA GLU A 157 -6.13 0.43 -8.56
C GLU A 157 -4.86 1.22 -8.24
N HIS A 158 -3.90 1.33 -9.17
CA HIS A 158 -2.69 2.15 -8.99
C HIS A 158 -2.98 3.63 -8.77
N ALA A 159 -4.08 4.15 -9.32
CA ALA A 159 -4.47 5.54 -9.13
C ALA A 159 -4.87 5.83 -7.68
N THR A 160 -5.18 4.81 -6.88
CA THR A 160 -5.48 4.96 -5.45
C THR A 160 -4.25 5.21 -4.59
N GLY A 161 -3.06 4.91 -5.10
CA GLY A 161 -1.84 4.90 -4.31
C GLY A 161 -1.71 3.70 -3.36
N TYR A 162 -2.63 2.73 -3.39
CA TYR A 162 -2.58 1.53 -2.54
C TYR A 162 -2.14 0.26 -3.30
N ALA A 163 -2.03 0.30 -4.62
CA ALA A 163 -1.64 -0.86 -5.42
C ALA A 163 -0.16 -0.84 -5.82
N ILE A 164 0.41 -2.03 -5.89
CA ILE A 164 1.80 -2.30 -6.23
C ILE A 164 1.89 -3.54 -7.12
N ASP A 165 2.70 -3.44 -8.17
CA ASP A 165 3.11 -4.56 -8.99
C ASP A 165 4.47 -5.06 -8.51
N PHE A 166 4.47 -6.17 -7.78
CA PHE A 166 5.69 -6.78 -7.25
C PHE A 166 6.49 -7.50 -8.34
N VAL A 167 7.81 -7.44 -8.18
CA VAL A 167 8.77 -8.29 -8.89
C VAL A 167 9.73 -8.90 -7.88
N GLN A 168 10.48 -9.91 -8.27
CA GLN A 168 11.59 -10.41 -7.47
C GLN A 168 12.89 -10.28 -8.26
N ARG A 169 13.95 -9.80 -7.58
CA ARG A 169 15.29 -9.81 -8.13
C ARG A 169 15.84 -11.23 -8.22
N ASP A 170 16.82 -11.42 -9.10
CA ASP A 170 17.56 -12.66 -9.26
C ASP A 170 16.68 -13.89 -9.56
N THR A 171 15.64 -13.68 -10.38
CA THR A 171 14.81 -14.76 -10.93
C THR A 171 14.78 -14.70 -12.45
N THR A 172 14.50 -15.85 -13.07
CA THR A 172 14.29 -15.94 -14.52
C THR A 172 12.90 -15.49 -14.96
N CYS A 173 11.98 -15.25 -14.00
CA CYS A 173 10.65 -14.76 -14.32
C CYS A 173 10.70 -13.27 -14.64
N ARG A 174 10.21 -12.90 -15.83
CA ARG A 174 10.13 -11.49 -16.25
C ARG A 174 9.04 -10.77 -15.45
N ALA A 175 9.16 -9.45 -15.36
CA ALA A 175 8.15 -8.61 -14.71
C ALA A 175 6.79 -8.74 -15.43
N VAL A 176 5.70 -8.65 -14.66
CA VAL A 176 4.32 -8.69 -15.19
C VAL A 176 4.02 -10.02 -15.94
N GLU A 177 4.57 -11.13 -15.43
CA GLU A 177 4.33 -12.48 -15.96
C GLU A 177 3.80 -13.43 -14.90
N GLN A 178 3.01 -14.42 -15.33
CA GLN A 178 2.34 -15.36 -14.42
C GLN A 178 3.32 -16.26 -13.65
N CYS A 179 4.53 -16.46 -14.18
CA CYS A 179 5.58 -17.21 -13.51
C CYS A 179 5.97 -16.61 -12.14
N PHE A 180 5.59 -15.35 -11.86
CA PHE A 180 5.92 -14.69 -10.60
C PHE A 180 5.37 -15.48 -9.40
N MET A 181 4.18 -16.06 -9.53
CA MET A 181 3.56 -16.92 -8.50
C MET A 181 4.45 -18.12 -8.10
N LEU A 182 5.33 -18.58 -9.00
CA LEU A 182 6.20 -19.74 -8.78
C LEU A 182 7.55 -19.37 -8.16
N THR A 183 7.90 -18.08 -8.18
CA THR A 183 9.13 -17.56 -7.54
C THR A 183 9.05 -17.69 -6.01
N PRO A 184 10.20 -17.72 -5.30
CA PRO A 184 10.21 -17.67 -3.84
C PRO A 184 9.40 -16.51 -3.26
N GLY A 185 9.51 -15.33 -3.86
CA GLY A 185 8.85 -14.09 -3.45
C GLY A 185 7.35 -14.10 -3.73
N GLY A 186 6.92 -14.61 -4.88
CA GLY A 186 5.49 -14.81 -5.15
C GLY A 186 4.86 -15.76 -4.14
N LYS A 187 5.50 -16.91 -3.87
CA LYS A 187 5.04 -17.86 -2.84
C LYS A 187 5.03 -17.25 -1.44
N TRP A 188 6.05 -16.45 -1.12
CA TRP A 188 6.14 -15.77 0.17
C TRP A 188 5.02 -14.74 0.34
N LEU A 189 4.74 -13.92 -0.68
CA LEU A 189 3.63 -12.96 -0.67
C LEU A 189 2.29 -13.66 -0.46
N MET A 190 2.04 -14.79 -1.14
CA MET A 190 0.81 -15.58 -0.95
C MET A 190 0.60 -16.04 0.50
N LYS A 191 1.69 -16.25 1.24
CA LYS A 191 1.63 -16.69 2.64
C LYS A 191 1.61 -15.51 3.62
N ARG A 192 2.40 -14.47 3.36
CA ARG A 192 2.80 -13.44 4.34
C ARG A 192 2.23 -12.06 4.02
N GLY A 193 1.88 -11.78 2.76
CA GLY A 193 1.31 -10.50 2.32
C GLY A 193 0.17 -9.99 3.20
N PRO A 194 -0.83 -10.85 3.56
CA PRO A 194 -1.93 -10.44 4.42
C PRO A 194 -1.52 -9.94 5.81
N GLU A 195 -0.39 -10.42 6.37
CA GLU A 195 0.14 -9.97 7.67
C GLU A 195 0.54 -8.49 7.65
N PHE A 196 0.83 -7.96 6.46
CA PHE A 196 1.18 -6.57 6.23
C PHE A 196 0.03 -5.77 5.59
N GLY A 197 -1.17 -6.34 5.52
CA GLY A 197 -2.34 -5.66 4.96
C GLY A 197 -2.38 -5.66 3.44
N PHE A 198 -1.57 -6.49 2.76
CA PHE A 198 -1.60 -6.65 1.32
C PHE A 198 -2.40 -7.89 0.91
N GLU A 199 -3.24 -7.74 -0.11
CA GLU A 199 -4.01 -8.83 -0.71
C GLU A 199 -3.88 -8.85 -2.24
N LEU A 200 -4.01 -10.04 -2.83
CA LEU A 200 -3.88 -10.22 -4.27
C LEU A 200 -5.19 -9.82 -4.97
N SER A 201 -5.19 -8.72 -5.72
CA SER A 201 -6.43 -8.16 -6.25
C SER A 201 -7.11 -9.02 -7.30
N PHE A 202 -6.32 -9.65 -8.18
CA PHE A 202 -6.83 -10.40 -9.34
C PHE A 202 -6.32 -11.84 -9.31
N PRO A 203 -6.83 -12.70 -8.42
CA PRO A 203 -6.43 -14.11 -8.34
C PRO A 203 -6.87 -14.89 -9.59
N ALA A 204 -6.30 -16.09 -9.75
CA ALA A 204 -6.73 -17.02 -10.80
C ALA A 204 -8.22 -17.33 -10.66
N GLY A 205 -8.97 -17.24 -11.76
CA GLY A 205 -10.41 -17.47 -11.76
C GLY A 205 -11.25 -16.36 -11.11
N ASN A 206 -10.68 -15.17 -10.86
CA ASN A 206 -11.46 -14.03 -10.38
C ASN A 206 -12.64 -13.74 -11.32
N LYS A 207 -13.81 -13.46 -10.76
CA LYS A 207 -15.05 -13.22 -11.53
C LYS A 207 -15.15 -11.79 -12.05
N GLN A 208 -14.15 -10.95 -11.81
CA GLN A 208 -14.12 -9.60 -12.35
C GLN A 208 -13.97 -9.67 -13.87
N GLY A 209 -13.31 -10.68 -14.43
CA GLY A 209 -13.02 -10.71 -15.87
C GLY A 209 -11.81 -9.84 -16.24
N VAL A 210 -11.01 -9.50 -15.23
CA VAL A 210 -9.61 -9.06 -15.37
C VAL A 210 -8.74 -10.32 -15.38
N ALA A 211 -7.67 -10.32 -16.17
CA ALA A 211 -6.75 -11.45 -16.22
C ALA A 211 -6.16 -11.74 -14.83
N TRP A 212 -5.62 -12.96 -14.68
CA TRP A 212 -4.89 -13.31 -13.48
C TRP A 212 -3.55 -12.56 -13.44
N GLU A 213 -3.33 -11.78 -12.38
CA GLU A 213 -2.17 -10.92 -12.20
C GLU A 213 -1.49 -11.23 -10.86
N PRO A 214 -0.68 -12.32 -10.76
CA PRO A 214 -0.05 -12.72 -9.50
C PRO A 214 0.91 -11.69 -8.90
N TRP A 215 1.33 -10.70 -9.68
CA TRP A 215 2.18 -9.59 -9.27
C TRP A 215 1.40 -8.39 -8.69
N HIS A 216 0.10 -8.26 -8.97
CA HIS A 216 -0.69 -7.07 -8.61
C HIS A 216 -1.35 -7.23 -7.24
N TRP A 217 -0.89 -6.44 -6.28
CA TRP A 217 -1.37 -6.47 -4.89
C TRP A 217 -1.86 -5.09 -4.48
N ARG A 218 -2.88 -5.07 -3.61
CA ARG A 218 -3.39 -3.83 -3.01
C ARG A 218 -3.28 -3.87 -1.49
N TRP A 219 -3.03 -2.71 -0.90
CA TRP A 219 -3.07 -2.52 0.53
C TRP A 219 -4.47 -2.13 1.01
N VAL A 220 -4.96 -2.84 2.02
CA VAL A 220 -6.25 -2.59 2.70
C VAL A 220 -6.07 -2.40 4.20
N GLY A 221 -4.83 -2.19 4.66
CA GLY A 221 -4.51 -2.12 6.08
C GLY A 221 -4.49 -3.48 6.76
N ARG A 222 -3.56 -3.69 7.69
CA ARG A 222 -3.49 -4.92 8.48
C ARG A 222 -4.79 -5.20 9.22
N SER A 223 -5.09 -6.48 9.44
CA SER A 223 -6.26 -6.90 10.23
C SER A 223 -6.34 -6.23 11.60
N SER A 224 -5.20 -6.03 12.26
CA SER A 224 -5.10 -5.37 13.56
C SER A 224 -5.17 -3.84 13.52
N ASP A 225 -5.09 -3.23 12.34
CA ASP A 225 -5.16 -1.78 12.18
C ASP A 225 -6.61 -1.35 12.00
N THR A 226 -7.18 -0.79 13.07
CA THR A 226 -8.53 -0.24 13.11
C THR A 226 -8.54 1.28 12.95
N GLY A 227 -7.41 1.90 12.60
CA GLY A 227 -7.29 3.34 12.44
C GLY A 227 -8.06 3.88 11.23
N PRO A 228 -8.37 5.19 11.20
CA PRO A 228 -9.14 5.82 10.12
C PRO A 228 -8.56 5.58 8.71
N GLN A 229 -7.24 5.50 8.60
CA GLN A 229 -6.51 5.28 7.36
C GLN A 229 -6.77 3.89 6.78
N ALA A 230 -6.62 2.84 7.59
CA ALA A 230 -6.93 1.48 7.22
C ALA A 230 -8.42 1.32 6.88
N GLN A 231 -9.30 1.98 7.64
CA GLN A 231 -10.74 2.00 7.35
C GLN A 231 -11.05 2.66 5.98
N ALA A 232 -10.40 3.78 5.66
CA ALA A 232 -10.58 4.46 4.38
C ALA A 232 -10.09 3.60 3.20
N ALA A 233 -8.96 2.91 3.34
CA ALA A 233 -8.48 1.96 2.32
C ALA A 233 -9.47 0.81 2.13
N ARG A 234 -9.97 0.21 3.22
CA ARG A 234 -10.99 -0.86 3.16
C ARG A 234 -12.28 -0.41 2.50
N ALA A 235 -12.77 0.79 2.84
CA ALA A 235 -13.97 1.36 2.23
C ALA A 235 -13.79 1.51 0.72
N ARG A 236 -12.60 1.96 0.27
CA ARG A 236 -12.28 2.11 -1.15
C ARG A 236 -12.33 0.81 -1.93
N PHE A 237 -11.93 -0.31 -1.32
CA PHE A 237 -11.94 -1.64 -1.94
C PHE A 237 -13.13 -2.51 -1.53
N ALA A 238 -14.10 -1.98 -0.79
CA ALA A 238 -15.18 -2.78 -0.22
C ALA A 238 -16.05 -3.46 -1.29
N VAL A 239 -16.33 -2.77 -2.39
CA VAL A 239 -17.06 -3.31 -3.56
C VAL A 239 -16.27 -4.43 -4.22
N ALA A 240 -14.96 -4.21 -4.42
CA ALA A 240 -14.07 -5.20 -5.01
C ALA A 240 -14.02 -6.46 -4.15
N GLN A 241 -13.76 -6.34 -2.85
CA GLN A 241 -13.73 -7.47 -1.93
C GLN A 241 -15.07 -8.22 -1.83
N ALA A 242 -16.20 -7.52 -1.90
CA ALA A 242 -17.52 -8.13 -1.82
C ALA A 242 -17.92 -8.88 -3.11
N SER A 243 -17.56 -8.34 -4.28
CA SER A 243 -17.98 -8.88 -5.58
C SER A 243 -16.94 -9.80 -6.21
N PHE A 244 -15.66 -9.51 -5.97
CA PHE A 244 -14.48 -10.13 -6.58
C PHE A 244 -13.40 -10.35 -5.50
N PRO A 245 -13.59 -11.35 -4.61
CA PRO A 245 -12.70 -11.55 -3.47
C PRO A 245 -11.23 -11.73 -3.88
N ALA A 246 -10.33 -11.07 -3.14
CA ALA A 246 -8.88 -11.28 -3.27
C ALA A 246 -8.48 -12.66 -2.74
N LEU A 247 -7.32 -13.18 -3.21
CA LEU A 247 -6.77 -14.43 -2.68
C LEU A 247 -5.22 -14.44 -2.75
N PRO A 248 -4.51 -14.40 -1.62
CA PRO A 248 -5.04 -14.32 -0.26
C PRO A 248 -5.70 -12.97 0.00
N ALA A 249 -6.72 -12.98 0.86
CA ALA A 249 -7.36 -11.78 1.38
C ALA A 249 -6.78 -11.39 2.74
N VAL A 250 -6.85 -10.11 3.09
CA VAL A 250 -6.60 -9.66 4.46
C VAL A 250 -7.83 -9.94 5.30
N ALA A 251 -7.67 -10.63 6.43
CA ALA A 251 -8.79 -10.88 7.34
C ALA A 251 -9.36 -9.56 7.87
N ARG A 252 -10.68 -9.42 7.89
CA ARG A 252 -11.34 -8.27 8.51
C ARG A 252 -11.33 -8.46 10.04
N PRO A 253 -10.96 -7.44 10.84
CA PRO A 253 -11.17 -7.50 12.28
C PRO A 253 -12.66 -7.70 12.50
N GLN A 254 -12.99 -8.75 13.25
CA GLN A 254 -14.35 -8.92 13.72
C GLN A 254 -14.56 -7.84 14.78
N THR A 255 -15.34 -6.82 14.46
CA THR A 255 -15.94 -6.01 15.51
C THR A 255 -16.88 -6.94 16.26
N LYS A 256 -16.78 -6.97 17.60
CA LYS A 256 -17.71 -7.73 18.44
C LYS A 256 -19.11 -7.17 18.18
N ALA A 257 -19.85 -7.77 17.24
CA ALA A 257 -21.28 -7.57 17.18
C ALA A 257 -21.82 -7.94 18.56
N ALA A 258 -22.62 -7.05 19.15
CA ALA A 258 -23.31 -7.31 20.41
C ALA A 258 -23.94 -8.71 20.33
N ALA A 259 -23.63 -9.55 21.32
CA ALA A 259 -24.06 -10.93 21.38
C ALA A 259 -25.59 -11.01 21.32
N GLY A 260 -26.10 -11.30 20.12
CA GLY A 260 -27.51 -11.61 19.87
C GLY A 260 -27.61 -13.07 19.46
N THR A 261 -28.00 -13.89 20.43
CA THR A 261 -28.61 -15.24 20.32
C THR A 261 -27.99 -16.21 19.29
N VAL A 262 -27.11 -17.07 19.79
CA VAL A 262 -26.68 -18.30 19.11
C VAL A 262 -27.90 -19.21 18.92
N VAL A 263 -28.31 -19.44 17.67
CA VAL A 263 -29.13 -20.59 17.30
C VAL A 263 -28.16 -21.71 16.86
N PRO A 264 -28.21 -22.92 17.43
CA PRO A 264 -27.24 -23.97 17.13
C PRO A 264 -27.36 -24.47 15.69
N ALA A 265 -26.21 -24.74 15.08
CA ALA A 265 -26.07 -25.26 13.73
C ALA A 265 -26.63 -26.69 13.61
N ALA A 266 -27.49 -26.92 12.62
CA ALA A 266 -27.89 -28.25 12.19
C ALA A 266 -26.74 -28.91 11.40
N ALA A 267 -26.55 -30.20 11.66
CA ALA A 267 -25.49 -31.04 11.15
C ALA A 267 -25.65 -31.45 9.67
N ASP A 268 -24.50 -31.80 9.09
CA ASP A 268 -24.24 -32.70 7.96
C ASP A 268 -24.80 -32.40 6.55
N ALA A 269 -23.86 -32.11 5.65
CA ALA A 269 -23.77 -32.79 4.34
C ALA A 269 -22.35 -32.64 3.75
N ARG A 270 -21.56 -33.72 3.78
CA ARG A 270 -20.36 -33.88 2.92
C ARG A 270 -20.79 -34.16 1.48
N PRO A 271 -20.03 -33.67 0.47
CA PRO A 271 -19.81 -34.44 -0.74
C PRO A 271 -18.36 -34.93 -0.81
N ARG A 272 -18.23 -36.24 -1.05
CA ARG A 272 -16.98 -36.89 -1.48
C ARG A 272 -16.76 -36.54 -2.95
N GLY A 273 -15.52 -36.26 -3.35
CA GLY A 273 -15.14 -36.20 -4.75
C GLY A 273 -13.72 -35.69 -4.96
N ARG A 274 -12.76 -36.61 -5.14
CA ARG A 274 -11.50 -36.32 -5.82
C ARG A 274 -11.84 -36.08 -7.29
N GLY A 275 -11.36 -34.99 -7.87
CA GLY A 275 -11.47 -34.68 -9.29
C GLY A 275 -10.25 -33.92 -9.74
N ASP A 276 -9.49 -34.53 -10.63
CA ASP A 276 -8.22 -34.06 -11.16
C ASP A 276 -8.40 -32.78 -12.00
N TYR A 277 -7.62 -31.73 -11.71
CA TYR A 277 -7.55 -30.54 -12.56
C TYR A 277 -6.54 -30.77 -13.70
N ALA A 278 -6.97 -31.49 -14.73
CA ALA A 278 -6.31 -31.48 -16.03
C ALA A 278 -6.86 -30.30 -16.86
N ILE A 279 -6.05 -29.25 -17.02
CA ILE A 279 -6.35 -28.14 -17.94
C ILE A 279 -6.05 -28.62 -19.36
N SER A 280 -7.08 -28.77 -20.18
CA SER A 280 -6.93 -28.83 -21.64
C SER A 280 -7.02 -27.41 -22.19
N ILE A 281 -5.88 -26.85 -22.57
CA ILE A 281 -5.82 -25.73 -23.50
C ILE A 281 -5.64 -26.32 -24.89
N SER A 282 -6.50 -25.91 -25.83
CA SER A 282 -6.47 -26.42 -27.19
C SER A 282 -5.14 -26.03 -27.86
N ARG A 283 -4.63 -26.88 -28.77
CA ARG A 283 -3.43 -26.57 -29.58
C ARG A 283 -3.55 -25.26 -30.37
N ALA A 284 -4.75 -24.75 -30.60
CA ALA A 284 -4.98 -23.49 -31.30
C ALA A 284 -4.67 -22.25 -30.41
N ASP A 285 -4.94 -22.33 -29.11
CA ASP A 285 -4.71 -21.21 -28.18
C ASP A 285 -3.22 -21.05 -27.83
N ALA A 286 -2.46 -22.15 -27.84
CA ALA A 286 -1.01 -22.12 -27.67
C ALA A 286 -0.27 -21.48 -28.86
N ALA A 287 -0.83 -21.57 -30.07
CA ALA A 287 -0.21 -21.05 -31.29
C ALA A 287 -0.27 -19.52 -31.40
N ILE A 288 -1.33 -18.89 -30.88
CA ILE A 288 -1.49 -17.42 -30.90
C ILE A 288 -0.53 -16.74 -29.90
N LEU A 289 -0.20 -17.41 -28.79
CA LEU A 289 0.74 -16.91 -27.79
C LEU A 289 2.22 -17.00 -28.24
N LEU A 290 2.56 -17.93 -29.13
CA LEU A 290 3.94 -18.11 -29.63
C LEU A 290 4.26 -17.18 -30.82
N ALA A 291 3.28 -16.77 -31.61
CA ALA A 291 3.52 -15.91 -32.78
C ALA A 291 3.87 -14.45 -32.43
N SER A 292 3.42 -13.94 -31.28
CA SER A 292 3.71 -12.57 -30.83
C SER A 292 5.06 -12.41 -30.12
N SER A 293 5.76 -13.53 -29.85
CA SER A 293 7.09 -13.53 -29.23
C SER A 293 8.25 -13.65 -30.23
N ALA A 294 7.98 -13.90 -31.52
CA ALA A 294 9.03 -14.18 -32.52
C ALA A 294 9.29 -13.05 -33.53
N MET A 295 8.52 -11.95 -33.52
CA MET A 295 8.77 -10.80 -34.39
C MET A 295 9.08 -9.55 -33.56
N ARG A 296 10.34 -9.48 -33.08
CA ARG A 296 11.03 -8.21 -32.78
C ARG A 296 12.48 -8.47 -32.38
N ARG A 297 13.39 -8.52 -33.36
CA ARG A 297 14.76 -7.96 -33.37
C ARG A 297 15.33 -8.02 -34.81
N PRO A 298 16.23 -7.10 -35.21
CA PRO A 298 16.35 -5.69 -34.85
C PRO A 298 15.40 -4.81 -35.68
#